data_AF-A0AAJ7R867-F1
#
_entry.id   AF-A0AAJ7R867-F1
#
_cell.length_a   1.000
_cell.length_b   1.000
_cell.length_c   1.000
_cell.angle_alpha   90.00
_cell.angle_beta   90.00
_cell.angle_gamma   90.00
#
_symmetry.space_group_name_H-M   'P 1'
#
loop_
_entity.id
_entity.type
_entity.pdbx_description
1 polymer ?
#
loop_
_entity_poly.entity_id
_entity_poly.type
_entity_poly.pdbx_seq_one_letter_code
_entity_poly.pdbx_strand_id
1 'polypeptide(L)'
;METRTLAIERRKRFGGLLGVGEKLSVVQGWRAVRSVVAQEVAGEDYIPIPYLLDASAYKIGHIFVRYVREVGCLGMIRTPFFKILGPIGNFVNVSESNASWNEKSLPAIKSTADHVHFKVRVHQGNGKSSEEIIFKGEDFWYLEMPEGMITKNNLRIDRSSHQDLASVASFGLIRNVLVARAFEIEINSKRSSRLLRVANEPHTLLFKYEICNMNVDGRVINSRTPGRSSRRLTWQSLQSRDDAERLPLTELHLTD
;
A
#
# COMPACT_ATOMS: atom_id res chain seq x y z
N MET A 1 4.47 -26.16 -17.13
CA MET A 1 4.14 -25.41 -15.91
C MET A 1 2.87 -24.65 -16.23
N GLU A 2 1.73 -24.99 -15.62
CA GLU A 2 0.44 -24.35 -15.94
C GLU A 2 0.34 -22.97 -15.28
N THR A 3 0.32 -21.92 -16.10
CA THR A 3 0.10 -20.54 -15.64
C THR A 3 -1.38 -20.32 -15.31
N ARG A 4 -1.69 -19.94 -14.07
CA ARG A 4 -3.08 -19.67 -13.63
C ARG A 4 -3.35 -18.16 -13.62
N THR A 5 -4.37 -17.73 -14.36
CA THR A 5 -4.80 -16.32 -14.44
C THR A 5 -6.19 -16.14 -13.84
N LEU A 6 -6.32 -15.27 -12.83
CA LEU A 6 -7.59 -14.81 -12.27
C LEU A 6 -8.07 -13.55 -13.03
N ALA A 7 -9.18 -13.65 -13.76
CA ALA A 7 -9.77 -12.50 -14.47
C ALA A 7 -11.04 -12.01 -13.75
N ILE A 8 -11.06 -10.73 -13.37
CA ILE A 8 -12.14 -10.07 -12.64
C ILE A 8 -12.62 -8.84 -13.43
N GLU A 9 -13.92 -8.70 -13.63
CA GLU A 9 -14.54 -7.56 -14.32
C GLU A 9 -15.66 -6.93 -13.47
N ARG A 10 -15.60 -5.60 -13.28
CA ARG A 10 -16.59 -4.84 -12.51
C ARG A 10 -16.99 -3.55 -13.22
N ARG A 11 -18.29 -3.26 -13.29
CA ARG A 11 -18.81 -1.93 -13.65
C ARG A 11 -19.10 -1.13 -12.38
N LYS A 12 -18.38 -0.04 -12.14
CA LYS A 12 -18.67 0.87 -11.02
C LYS A 12 -19.46 2.07 -11.53
N ARG A 13 -20.69 2.25 -11.02
CA ARG A 13 -21.43 3.51 -11.16
C ARG A 13 -20.98 4.44 -10.04
N PHE A 14 -20.23 5.49 -10.35
CA PHE A 14 -19.88 6.51 -9.37
C PHE A 14 -21.05 7.50 -9.20
N GLY A 15 -21.63 7.55 -8.00
CA GLY A 15 -22.66 8.52 -7.60
C GLY A 15 -22.08 9.86 -7.10
N GLY A 16 -20.98 10.33 -7.70
CA GLY A 16 -20.34 11.60 -7.33
C GLY A 16 -19.17 11.88 -8.27
N LEU A 17 -19.04 13.15 -8.70
CA LEU A 17 -18.02 13.64 -9.64
C LEU A 17 -16.60 13.23 -9.22
N LEU A 18 -16.12 12.11 -9.74
CA LEU A 18 -14.72 11.88 -10.05
C LEU A 18 -14.63 11.82 -11.57
N GLY A 19 -14.81 12.98 -12.19
CA GLY A 19 -14.31 13.17 -13.54
C GLY A 19 -12.80 13.07 -13.46
N VAL A 20 -12.24 12.04 -14.07
CA VAL A 20 -10.83 12.02 -14.45
C VAL A 20 -10.69 13.22 -15.39
N GLY A 21 -10.16 14.33 -14.87
CA GLY A 21 -9.89 15.50 -15.70
C GLY A 21 -8.94 15.11 -16.84
N GLU A 22 -8.84 15.96 -17.86
CA GLU A 22 -8.08 15.75 -19.12
C GLU A 22 -6.61 15.30 -18.97
N LYS A 23 -6.09 15.21 -17.74
CA LYS A 23 -4.81 14.58 -17.40
C LYS A 23 -5.03 13.20 -16.77
N LEU A 24 -5.16 12.18 -17.63
CA LEU A 24 -5.10 10.76 -17.30
C LEU A 24 -3.78 10.43 -16.58
N SER A 25 -3.82 10.34 -15.24
CA SER A 25 -2.65 10.00 -14.43
C SER A 25 -2.77 8.59 -13.84
N VAL A 26 -1.65 7.89 -13.75
CA VAL A 26 -1.49 6.59 -13.04
C VAL A 26 -2.11 6.65 -11.66
N VAL A 27 -1.92 7.78 -10.96
CA VAL A 27 -2.44 8.02 -9.61
C VAL A 27 -3.97 7.95 -9.59
N GLN A 28 -4.65 8.53 -10.57
CA GLN A 28 -6.11 8.48 -10.69
C GLN A 28 -6.59 7.07 -11.06
N GLY A 29 -5.92 6.41 -12.01
CA GLY A 29 -6.23 5.03 -12.36
C GLY A 29 -6.15 4.09 -11.16
N TRP A 30 -5.05 4.16 -10.41
CA TRP A 30 -4.88 3.36 -9.19
C TRP A 30 -5.96 3.66 -8.16
N ARG A 31 -6.27 4.94 -7.91
CA ARG A 31 -7.33 5.33 -6.97
C ARG A 31 -8.70 4.72 -7.32
N ALA A 32 -9.02 4.59 -8.61
CA ALA A 32 -10.28 4.01 -9.07
C ALA A 32 -10.33 2.48 -8.90
N VAL A 33 -9.24 1.77 -9.22
CA VAL A 33 -9.20 0.30 -9.27
C VAL A 33 -8.78 -0.36 -7.95
N ARG A 34 -7.98 0.31 -7.11
CA ARG A 34 -7.32 -0.29 -5.93
C ARG A 34 -8.23 -0.96 -4.91
N SER A 35 -9.44 -0.43 -4.72
CA SER A 35 -10.43 -1.03 -3.81
C SER A 35 -11.01 -2.33 -4.37
N VAL A 36 -11.17 -2.42 -5.69
CA VAL A 36 -11.62 -3.63 -6.37
C VAL A 36 -10.52 -4.68 -6.33
N VAL A 37 -9.26 -4.29 -6.57
CA VAL A 37 -8.10 -5.19 -6.40
C VAL A 37 -8.06 -5.78 -4.99
N ALA A 38 -8.18 -4.94 -3.95
CA ALA A 38 -8.17 -5.42 -2.57
C ALA A 38 -9.29 -6.43 -2.29
N GLN A 39 -10.53 -6.08 -2.64
CA GLN A 39 -11.70 -6.90 -2.36
C GLN A 39 -11.67 -8.24 -3.10
N GLU A 40 -11.32 -8.25 -4.38
CA GLU A 40 -11.50 -9.41 -5.26
C GLU A 40 -10.26 -10.30 -5.34
N VAL A 41 -9.06 -9.76 -5.09
CA VAL A 41 -7.81 -10.53 -5.16
C VAL A 41 -7.41 -11.06 -3.79
N ALA A 42 -7.53 -10.26 -2.73
CA ALA A 42 -6.97 -10.60 -1.42
C ALA A 42 -7.98 -10.67 -0.27
N GLY A 43 -9.18 -10.12 -0.47
CA GLY A 43 -10.21 -10.02 0.54
C GLY A 43 -10.18 -8.71 1.30
N GLU A 44 -11.29 -8.43 1.99
CA GLU A 44 -11.59 -7.10 2.52
C GLU A 44 -10.58 -6.58 3.54
N ASP A 45 -9.83 -7.47 4.21
CA ASP A 45 -8.85 -7.14 5.24
C ASP A 45 -7.55 -6.55 4.71
N TYR A 46 -7.27 -6.73 3.43
CA TYR A 46 -6.13 -6.09 2.79
C TYR A 46 -6.44 -4.64 2.42
N ILE A 47 -5.45 -3.78 2.63
CA ILE A 47 -5.52 -2.36 2.35
C ILE A 47 -4.61 -2.07 1.16
N PRO A 48 -5.11 -1.42 0.10
CA PRO A 48 -4.25 -1.07 -1.01
C PRO A 48 -3.22 -0.02 -0.61
N ILE A 49 -2.01 -0.10 -1.17
CA ILE A 49 -1.03 0.97 -1.00
C ILE A 49 -1.62 2.30 -1.47
N PRO A 50 -1.36 3.40 -0.77
CA PRO A 50 -1.95 4.70 -1.10
C PRO A 50 -1.42 5.27 -2.42
N TYR A 51 -0.13 5.05 -2.69
CA TYR A 51 0.61 5.58 -3.84
C TYR A 51 1.34 4.44 -4.54
N LEU A 52 0.91 4.12 -5.77
CA LEU A 52 1.37 2.94 -6.51
C LEU A 52 2.89 2.93 -6.75
N LEU A 53 3.49 4.11 -6.89
CA LEU A 53 4.92 4.27 -7.14
C LEU A 53 5.78 4.18 -5.86
N ASP A 54 5.14 4.30 -4.70
CA ASP A 54 5.78 4.13 -3.38
C ASP A 54 5.76 2.64 -2.94
N ALA A 55 5.39 1.70 -3.83
CA ALA A 55 5.19 0.28 -3.52
C ALA A 55 6.37 -0.37 -2.80
N SER A 56 7.61 0.05 -3.10
CA SER A 56 8.83 -0.47 -2.47
C SER A 56 8.96 -0.10 -0.99
N ALA A 57 8.20 0.88 -0.48
CA ALA A 57 8.26 1.30 0.91
C ALA A 57 7.31 0.53 1.83
N TYR A 58 6.30 -0.15 1.28
CA TYR A 58 5.30 -0.90 2.04
C TYR A 58 5.70 -2.37 2.15
N LYS A 59 6.70 -2.70 2.96
CA LYS A 59 7.17 -4.09 3.10
C LYS A 59 6.75 -4.70 4.43
N ILE A 60 6.69 -6.02 4.47
CA ILE A 60 6.55 -6.78 5.72
C ILE A 60 7.63 -6.35 6.72
N GLY A 61 7.25 -6.16 7.99
CA GLY A 61 8.17 -5.68 9.02
C GLY A 61 8.48 -4.19 8.96
N HIS A 62 7.91 -3.42 8.03
CA HIS A 62 8.01 -1.96 8.08
C HIS A 62 7.02 -1.38 9.09
N ILE A 63 7.44 -0.31 9.76
CA ILE A 63 6.61 0.47 10.66
C ILE A 63 6.20 1.82 10.07
N PHE A 64 5.11 2.34 10.60
CA PHE A 64 4.63 3.67 10.30
C PHE A 64 4.02 4.31 11.52
N VAL A 65 3.97 5.64 11.52
CA VAL A 65 3.43 6.42 12.62
C VAL A 65 2.37 7.38 12.11
N ARG A 66 1.42 7.69 13.01
CA ARG A 66 0.45 8.75 12.78
C ARG A 66 1.05 10.06 13.27
N TYR A 67 1.06 11.07 12.41
CA TYR A 67 1.43 12.42 12.77
C TYR A 67 0.34 13.40 12.31
N VAL A 68 0.31 14.58 12.91
CA VAL A 68 -0.64 15.64 12.55
C VAL A 68 0.11 16.67 11.71
N ARG A 69 -0.36 16.91 10.49
CA ARG A 69 0.14 18.00 9.66
C ARG A 69 -0.81 19.17 9.75
N GLU A 70 -0.26 20.36 9.95
CA GLU A 70 -0.99 21.61 9.79
C GLU A 70 -1.02 21.99 8.30
N VAL A 71 -2.22 22.14 7.75
CA VAL A 71 -2.45 22.42 6.34
C VAL A 71 -3.25 23.73 6.21
N GLY A 72 -2.86 24.57 5.24
CA GLY A 72 -3.48 25.88 4.96
C GLY A 72 -2.60 27.07 5.37
N CYS A 73 -2.88 28.26 4.81
CA CYS A 73 -2.06 29.47 4.98
C CYS A 73 -1.96 30.01 6.43
N LEU A 74 -2.70 29.42 7.38
CA LEU A 74 -2.71 29.80 8.80
C LEU A 74 -2.69 28.59 9.75
N GLY A 75 -2.32 27.39 9.26
CA GLY A 75 -2.21 26.18 10.09
C GLY A 75 -3.51 25.66 10.72
N MET A 76 -4.68 26.23 10.37
CA MET A 76 -5.95 25.93 11.05
C MET A 76 -6.48 24.51 10.81
N ILE A 77 -6.07 23.83 9.74
CA ILE A 77 -6.55 22.48 9.45
C ILE A 77 -5.51 21.45 9.89
N ARG A 78 -5.80 20.79 11.01
CA ARG A 78 -5.01 19.66 11.52
C ARG A 78 -5.52 18.36 10.91
N THR A 79 -4.80 17.86 9.90
CA THR A 79 -5.16 16.60 9.26
C THR A 79 -4.20 15.50 9.72
N PRO A 80 -4.71 14.34 10.18
CA PRO A 80 -3.86 13.21 10.50
C PRO A 80 -3.32 12.56 9.23
N PHE A 81 -2.02 12.34 9.20
CA PHE A 81 -1.33 11.61 8.15
C PHE A 81 -0.57 10.42 8.73
N PHE A 82 -0.40 9.39 7.92
CA PHE A 82 0.47 8.25 8.21
C PHE A 82 1.76 8.35 7.40
N LYS A 83 2.89 8.14 8.06
CA LYS A 83 4.22 8.18 7.47
C LYS A 83 4.91 6.84 7.71
N ILE A 84 5.35 6.18 6.63
CA ILE A 84 6.24 5.02 6.72
C ILE A 84 7.60 5.50 7.24
N LEU A 85 8.13 4.84 8.27
CA LEU A 85 9.48 5.13 8.78
C LEU A 85 10.53 4.15 8.23
N GLY A 86 10.13 2.93 7.90
CA GLY A 86 11.02 1.91 7.33
C GLY A 86 11.02 0.60 8.13
N PRO A 87 12.05 -0.25 7.95
CA PRO A 87 12.16 -1.54 8.62
C PRO A 87 12.17 -1.40 10.15
N ILE A 88 11.38 -2.21 10.84
CA ILE A 88 11.27 -2.16 12.30
C ILE A 88 12.62 -2.36 12.99
N GLY A 89 13.50 -3.21 12.42
CA GLY A 89 14.82 -3.52 12.96
C GLY A 89 15.71 -2.29 13.18
N ASN A 90 15.45 -1.17 12.48
CA ASN A 90 16.17 0.09 12.70
C ASN A 90 15.76 0.81 13.99
N PHE A 91 14.68 0.37 14.62
CA PHE A 91 14.06 1.03 15.78
C PHE A 91 13.91 0.09 16.98
N VAL A 92 14.31 -1.18 16.87
CA VAL A 92 14.21 -2.15 17.97
C VAL A 92 15.31 -1.92 19.00
N ASN A 93 14.96 -1.93 20.29
CA ASN A 93 15.94 -2.07 21.35
C ASN A 93 16.32 -3.55 21.46
N VAL A 94 17.50 -3.88 20.91
CA VAL A 94 18.00 -5.26 20.75
C VAL A 94 18.21 -5.97 22.10
N SER A 95 18.64 -5.24 23.13
CA SER A 95 18.90 -5.80 24.46
C SER A 95 17.63 -6.13 25.24
N GLU A 96 16.50 -5.51 24.90
CA GLU A 96 15.25 -5.63 25.64
C GLU A 96 14.12 -6.30 24.85
N SER A 97 14.37 -6.63 23.59
CA SER A 97 13.41 -7.33 22.73
C SER A 97 13.77 -8.81 22.64
N ASN A 98 12.77 -9.63 22.33
CA ASN A 98 12.99 -11.04 22.04
C ASN A 98 13.91 -11.19 20.81
N ALA A 99 14.78 -12.19 20.83
CA ALA A 99 15.77 -12.44 19.79
C ALA A 99 15.18 -12.50 18.36
N SER A 100 13.94 -12.95 18.21
CA SER A 100 13.26 -12.99 16.91
C SER A 100 13.11 -11.61 16.24
N TRP A 101 13.10 -10.53 17.02
CA TRP A 101 12.99 -9.15 16.52
C TRP A 101 14.35 -8.50 16.19
N ASN A 102 15.44 -9.19 16.51
CA ASN A 102 16.80 -8.68 16.35
C ASN A 102 17.44 -9.10 15.01
N GLU A 103 16.73 -9.89 14.21
CA GLU A 103 17.20 -10.32 12.89
C GLU A 103 17.22 -9.16 11.89
N LYS A 104 18.28 -9.07 11.08
CA LYS A 104 18.42 -8.03 10.03
C LYS A 104 17.29 -8.11 8.99
N SER A 105 16.79 -9.30 8.73
CA SER A 105 15.64 -9.57 7.88
C SER A 105 14.65 -10.40 8.66
N LEU A 106 13.49 -9.82 8.96
CA LEU A 106 12.47 -10.58 9.68
C LEU A 106 11.97 -11.74 8.80
N PRO A 107 11.75 -12.93 9.38
CA PRO A 107 11.20 -14.06 8.66
C PRO A 107 9.83 -13.71 8.07
N ALA A 108 9.57 -14.23 6.88
CA ALA A 108 8.31 -14.10 6.18
C ALA A 108 7.94 -15.46 5.57
N ILE A 109 6.70 -15.89 5.77
CA ILE A 109 6.14 -17.10 5.19
C ILE A 109 5.45 -16.71 3.88
N LYS A 110 5.81 -17.41 2.80
CA LYS A 110 5.14 -17.28 1.52
C LYS A 110 3.98 -18.26 1.44
N SER A 111 2.74 -17.77 1.37
CA SER A 111 1.54 -18.61 1.51
C SER A 111 0.85 -19.01 0.20
N THR A 112 1.34 -18.56 -0.95
CA THR A 112 0.87 -19.01 -2.28
C THR A 112 2.01 -19.48 -3.17
N ALA A 113 1.68 -20.41 -4.07
CA ALA A 113 2.60 -20.87 -5.10
C ALA A 113 3.04 -19.71 -6.01
N ASP A 114 4.26 -19.80 -6.53
CA ASP A 114 4.74 -18.97 -7.62
C ASP A 114 3.84 -19.11 -8.86
N HIS A 115 3.76 -18.05 -9.68
CA HIS A 115 3.08 -18.03 -11.00
C HIS A 115 1.56 -17.91 -11.02
N VAL A 116 0.97 -17.22 -10.04
CA VAL A 116 -0.42 -16.77 -10.15
C VAL A 116 -0.42 -15.34 -10.71
N HIS A 117 -1.26 -15.10 -11.71
CA HIS A 117 -1.47 -13.76 -12.29
C HIS A 117 -2.90 -13.32 -12.02
N PHE A 118 -3.14 -12.01 -11.92
CA PHE A 118 -4.49 -11.47 -11.88
C PHE A 118 -4.68 -10.31 -12.82
N LYS A 119 -5.92 -10.13 -13.28
CA LYS A 119 -6.37 -9.01 -14.11
C LYS A 119 -7.69 -8.51 -13.56
N VAL A 120 -7.73 -7.23 -13.19
CA VAL A 120 -8.94 -6.52 -12.75
C VAL A 120 -9.30 -5.46 -13.77
N ARG A 121 -10.53 -5.50 -14.29
CA ARG A 121 -11.09 -4.47 -15.17
C ARG A 121 -12.17 -3.69 -14.45
N VAL A 122 -12.08 -2.36 -14.52
CA VAL A 122 -13.08 -1.43 -13.99
C VAL A 122 -13.49 -0.46 -15.08
N HIS A 123 -14.80 -0.35 -15.31
CA HIS A 123 -15.35 0.71 -16.17
C HIS A 123 -15.81 1.90 -15.31
N GLN A 124 -15.41 3.10 -15.70
CA GLN A 124 -15.76 4.37 -15.07
C GLN A 124 -16.49 5.28 -16.07
N GLY A 125 -17.54 5.97 -15.61
CA GLY A 125 -18.35 6.87 -16.43
C GLY A 125 -19.66 6.27 -16.94
N ASN A 126 -20.52 7.11 -17.54
CA ASN A 126 -21.81 6.72 -18.11
C ASN A 126 -21.85 7.06 -19.61
N GLY A 127 -22.30 6.13 -20.46
CA GLY A 127 -22.56 6.40 -21.88
C GLY A 127 -21.31 6.67 -22.71
N LYS A 128 -21.26 7.81 -23.42
CA LYS A 128 -20.26 8.11 -24.46
C LYS A 128 -18.84 8.45 -23.94
N SER A 129 -18.66 8.60 -22.63
CA SER A 129 -17.39 8.96 -21.98
C SER A 129 -16.96 7.90 -20.97
N SER A 130 -17.04 6.62 -21.37
CA SER A 130 -16.61 5.50 -20.53
C SER A 130 -15.10 5.30 -20.66
N GLU A 131 -14.41 5.27 -19.54
CA GLU A 131 -13.01 4.85 -19.44
C GLU A 131 -12.98 3.42 -18.90
N GLU A 132 -12.09 2.60 -19.46
CA GLU A 132 -11.74 1.30 -18.93
C GLU A 132 -10.38 1.41 -18.25
N ILE A 133 -10.30 0.92 -17.01
CA ILE A 133 -9.07 0.82 -16.25
C ILE A 133 -8.80 -0.66 -16.03
N ILE A 134 -7.67 -1.13 -16.55
CA ILE A 134 -7.21 -2.50 -16.39
C ILE A 134 -5.98 -2.48 -15.47
N PHE A 135 -6.03 -3.27 -14.39
CA PHE A 135 -4.89 -3.49 -13.53
C PHE A 135 -4.47 -4.96 -13.61
N LYS A 136 -3.19 -5.23 -13.82
CA LYS A 136 -2.65 -6.59 -13.88
C LYS A 136 -1.55 -6.75 -12.83
N GLY A 137 -1.55 -7.89 -12.15
CA GLY A 137 -0.43 -8.34 -11.31
C GLY A 137 0.14 -9.62 -11.88
N GLU A 138 1.46 -9.66 -12.08
CA GLU A 138 2.18 -10.80 -12.61
C GLU A 138 3.02 -11.46 -11.52
N ASP A 139 3.01 -12.80 -11.50
CA ASP A 139 3.65 -13.63 -10.49
C ASP A 139 3.40 -13.03 -9.09
N PHE A 140 2.15 -12.98 -8.65
CA PHE A 140 1.83 -12.44 -7.33
C PHE A 140 1.89 -13.51 -6.26
N TRP A 141 2.26 -13.10 -5.04
CA TRP A 141 2.23 -13.96 -3.87
C TRP A 141 1.96 -13.17 -2.60
N TYR A 142 1.60 -13.89 -1.55
CA TYR A 142 1.44 -13.33 -0.21
C TYR A 142 2.69 -13.61 0.61
N LEU A 143 3.11 -12.62 1.40
CA LEU A 143 4.08 -12.76 2.46
C LEU A 143 3.42 -12.42 3.79
N GLU A 144 3.64 -13.28 4.79
CA GLU A 144 3.05 -13.14 6.11
C GLU A 144 4.10 -13.30 7.19
N MET A 145 4.03 -12.44 8.22
CA MET A 145 4.93 -12.54 9.35
C MET A 145 4.54 -13.77 10.18
N PRO A 146 5.51 -14.63 10.57
CA PRO A 146 5.22 -15.85 11.33
C PRO A 146 4.37 -15.57 12.56
N GLU A 147 3.45 -16.48 12.89
CA GLU A 147 2.58 -16.34 14.06
C GLU A 147 3.34 -16.24 15.39
N GLY A 148 4.54 -16.84 15.45
CA GLY A 148 5.45 -16.74 16.60
C GLY A 148 6.04 -15.35 16.85
N MET A 149 5.95 -14.44 15.88
CA MET A 149 6.42 -13.04 16.01
C MET A 149 5.39 -12.20 16.78
N ILE A 150 5.23 -12.52 18.07
CA ILE A 150 4.34 -11.82 18.97
C ILE A 150 4.97 -10.47 19.35
N THR A 151 4.25 -9.37 19.18
CA THR A 151 4.74 -8.02 19.54
C THR A 151 4.54 -7.69 21.01
N LYS A 152 3.36 -7.98 21.57
CA LYS A 152 3.03 -7.66 22.97
C LYS A 152 4.07 -8.26 23.94
N ASN A 153 4.63 -7.39 24.77
CA ASN A 153 5.65 -7.68 25.79
C ASN A 153 6.98 -8.25 25.29
N ASN A 154 7.12 -8.54 24.00
CA ASN A 154 8.31 -9.13 23.38
C ASN A 154 9.07 -8.15 22.49
N LEU A 155 8.49 -6.99 22.21
CA LEU A 155 9.07 -5.95 21.38
C LEU A 155 9.17 -4.64 22.17
N ARG A 156 10.37 -4.06 22.18
CA ARG A 156 10.61 -2.70 22.68
C ARG A 156 11.21 -1.85 21.57
N ILE A 157 10.58 -0.70 21.32
CA ILE A 157 11.07 0.29 20.38
C ILE A 157 11.99 1.27 21.12
N ASP A 158 13.18 1.49 20.57
CA ASP A 158 14.04 2.61 20.96
C ASP A 158 13.41 3.91 20.47
N ARG A 159 12.82 4.65 21.40
CA ARG A 159 12.14 5.93 21.11
C ARG A 159 13.10 7.05 20.73
N SER A 160 14.41 6.90 21.01
CA SER A 160 15.43 7.89 20.68
C SER A 160 15.96 7.75 19.25
N SER A 161 15.73 6.59 18.62
CA SER A 161 16.18 6.27 17.26
C SER A 161 15.57 7.17 16.17
N HIS A 162 14.42 7.80 16.41
CA HIS A 162 13.74 8.65 15.44
C HIS A 162 12.84 9.70 16.10
N GLN A 163 12.86 10.94 15.62
CA GLN A 163 12.04 12.05 16.16
C GLN A 163 10.54 11.73 16.21
N ASP A 164 10.03 11.08 15.15
CA ASP A 164 8.60 10.73 15.05
C ASP A 164 8.21 9.56 15.99
N LEU A 165 9.17 8.93 16.68
CA LEU A 165 8.91 7.89 17.69
C LEU A 165 8.97 8.43 19.13
N ALA A 166 9.60 9.60 19.35
CA ALA A 166 9.86 10.13 20.68
C ALA A 166 8.58 10.32 21.52
N SER A 167 7.48 10.78 20.90
CA SER A 167 6.23 11.15 21.60
C SER A 167 5.01 10.31 21.22
N VAL A 168 5.12 9.39 20.27
CA VAL A 168 3.95 8.62 19.81
C VAL A 168 3.57 7.52 20.80
N ALA A 169 2.27 7.37 21.05
CA ALA A 169 1.73 6.32 21.90
C ALA A 169 1.61 4.97 21.17
N SER A 170 1.64 4.99 19.83
CA SER A 170 1.52 3.78 19.01
C SER A 170 2.17 3.93 17.64
N PHE A 171 2.51 2.79 17.05
CA PHE A 171 2.93 2.68 15.66
C PHE A 171 2.10 1.59 14.97
N GLY A 172 2.06 1.64 13.64
CA GLY A 172 1.54 0.54 12.83
C GLY A 172 2.69 -0.34 12.35
N LEU A 173 2.48 -1.66 12.35
CA LEU A 173 3.41 -2.66 11.85
C LEU A 173 2.78 -3.42 10.69
N ILE A 174 3.41 -3.39 9.51
CA ILE A 174 2.97 -4.18 8.36
C ILE A 174 3.30 -5.65 8.60
N ARG A 175 2.27 -6.49 8.73
CA ARG A 175 2.39 -7.92 9.05
C ARG A 175 2.22 -8.84 7.85
N ASN A 176 1.41 -8.42 6.88
CA ASN A 176 1.15 -9.21 5.68
C ASN A 176 1.17 -8.30 4.46
N VAL A 177 1.66 -8.80 3.34
CA VAL A 177 1.65 -8.08 2.07
C VAL A 177 1.26 -9.01 0.93
N LEU A 178 0.49 -8.49 -0.02
CA LEU A 178 0.37 -9.07 -1.36
C LEU A 178 1.39 -8.35 -2.25
N VAL A 179 2.28 -9.13 -2.83
CA VAL A 179 3.39 -8.67 -3.66
C VAL A 179 3.21 -9.19 -5.08
N ALA A 180 3.60 -8.43 -6.08
CA ALA A 180 3.72 -8.89 -7.46
C ALA A 180 5.12 -8.61 -7.99
N ARG A 181 5.66 -9.50 -8.82
CA ARG A 181 6.96 -9.29 -9.50
C ARG A 181 6.89 -8.15 -10.52
N ALA A 182 5.74 -8.03 -11.17
CA ALA A 182 5.44 -6.90 -12.03
C ALA A 182 3.96 -6.55 -11.92
N PHE A 183 3.63 -5.30 -12.18
CA PHE A 183 2.25 -4.88 -12.33
C PHE A 183 2.09 -3.90 -13.48
N GLU A 184 0.89 -3.86 -14.02
CA GLU A 184 0.50 -2.93 -15.05
C GLU A 184 -0.78 -2.20 -14.66
N ILE A 185 -0.84 -0.93 -15.03
CA ILE A 185 -2.10 -0.21 -15.09
C ILE A 185 -2.27 0.41 -16.48
N GLU A 186 -3.36 0.03 -17.12
CA GLU A 186 -3.77 0.48 -18.43
C GLU A 186 -5.05 1.28 -18.28
N ILE A 187 -5.10 2.46 -18.89
CA ILE A 187 -6.26 3.35 -18.90
C ILE A 187 -6.64 3.59 -20.36
N ASN A 188 -7.80 3.08 -20.74
CA ASN A 188 -8.33 3.13 -22.09
C ASN A 188 -9.52 4.09 -22.13
N SER A 189 -9.42 5.11 -22.97
CA SER A 189 -10.53 6.00 -23.35
C SER A 189 -10.83 5.82 -24.84
N LYS A 190 -11.89 6.46 -25.33
CA LYS A 190 -12.18 6.48 -26.77
C LYS A 190 -11.08 7.10 -27.63
N ARG A 191 -10.25 7.98 -27.06
CA ARG A 191 -9.29 8.81 -27.80
C ARG A 191 -7.84 8.50 -27.45
N SER A 192 -7.59 7.69 -26.42
CA SER A 192 -6.25 7.45 -25.91
C SER A 192 -6.18 6.15 -25.13
N SER A 193 -5.06 5.44 -25.25
CA SER A 193 -4.65 4.39 -24.31
C SER A 193 -3.36 4.83 -23.62
N ARG A 194 -3.25 4.55 -22.33
CA ARG A 194 -2.05 4.81 -21.54
C ARG A 194 -1.71 3.59 -20.70
N LEU A 195 -0.45 3.22 -20.70
CA LEU A 195 0.06 2.07 -19.96
C LEU A 195 1.21 2.51 -19.07
N LEU A 196 1.15 2.16 -17.80
CA LEU A 196 2.32 2.08 -16.93
C LEU A 196 2.57 0.61 -16.61
N ARG A 197 3.80 0.17 -16.85
CA ARG A 197 4.32 -1.11 -16.37
C ARG A 197 5.45 -0.85 -15.39
N VAL A 198 5.37 -1.47 -14.22
CA VAL A 198 6.46 -1.49 -13.24
C VAL A 198 6.88 -2.93 -13.05
N ALA A 199 8.18 -3.20 -13.21
CA ALA A 199 8.74 -4.53 -13.24
C ALA A 199 10.16 -4.54 -12.66
N ASN A 200 10.76 -5.74 -12.64
CA ASN A 200 12.14 -6.05 -12.25
C ASN A 200 12.40 -6.21 -10.75
N GLU A 201 11.44 -5.86 -9.88
CA GLU A 201 11.56 -6.08 -8.43
C GLU A 201 10.20 -6.46 -7.82
N PRO A 202 10.16 -7.14 -6.66
CA PRO A 202 8.90 -7.39 -5.96
C PRO A 202 8.27 -6.08 -5.45
N HIS A 203 7.01 -5.84 -5.82
CA HIS A 203 6.25 -4.65 -5.45
C HIS A 203 5.04 -5.01 -4.59
N THR A 204 4.95 -4.44 -3.38
CA THR A 204 3.76 -4.58 -2.56
C THR A 204 2.60 -3.82 -3.18
N LEU A 205 1.47 -4.49 -3.38
CA LEU A 205 0.24 -3.88 -3.89
C LEU A 205 -0.77 -3.64 -2.78
N LEU A 206 -0.85 -4.58 -1.84
CA LEU A 206 -1.79 -4.56 -0.73
C LEU A 206 -1.07 -4.99 0.55
N PHE A 207 -1.55 -4.53 1.71
CA PHE A 207 -0.98 -4.90 2.99
C PHE A 207 -2.02 -5.02 4.10
N LYS A 208 -1.69 -5.82 5.12
CA LYS A 208 -2.33 -5.84 6.44
C LYS A 208 -1.34 -5.32 7.46
N TYR A 209 -1.88 -4.66 8.48
CA TYR A 209 -1.06 -4.15 9.56
C TYR A 209 -1.76 -4.34 10.92
N GLU A 210 -0.97 -4.30 11.98
CA GLU A 210 -1.45 -4.15 13.34
C GLU A 210 -1.06 -2.78 13.90
N ILE A 211 -1.84 -2.28 14.85
CA ILE A 211 -1.47 -1.11 15.66
C ILE A 211 -0.91 -1.60 16.98
N CYS A 212 0.34 -1.26 17.25
CA CYS A 212 1.08 -1.59 18.46
C CYS A 212 1.07 -0.37 19.40
N ASN A 213 0.40 -0.48 20.54
CA ASN A 213 0.43 0.54 21.59
C ASN A 213 1.63 0.31 22.50
N MET A 214 2.34 1.38 22.80
CA MET A 214 3.55 1.37 23.62
C MET A 214 3.30 2.07 24.96
N ASN A 215 4.02 1.66 25.99
CA ASN A 215 4.19 2.47 27.18
C ASN A 215 5.23 3.59 26.96
N VAL A 216 5.48 4.40 27.99
CA VAL A 216 6.46 5.51 27.96
C VAL A 216 7.88 5.06 27.61
N ASP A 217 8.20 3.82 27.97
CA ASP A 217 9.49 3.16 27.75
C ASP A 217 9.67 2.61 26.33
N GLY A 218 8.62 2.60 25.52
CA GLY A 218 8.63 2.03 24.16
C GLY A 218 8.34 0.54 24.09
N ARG A 219 8.03 -0.12 25.23
CA ARG A 219 7.60 -1.52 25.26
C ARG A 219 6.17 -1.63 24.73
N VAL A 220 5.94 -2.56 23.80
CA VAL A 220 4.61 -2.83 23.27
C VAL A 220 3.76 -3.53 24.33
N ILE A 221 2.72 -2.86 24.80
CA ILE A 221 1.81 -3.39 25.85
C ILE A 221 0.55 -4.04 25.28
N ASN A 222 0.19 -3.68 24.04
CA ASN A 222 -0.97 -4.21 23.36
C ASN A 222 -0.79 -4.07 21.84
N SER A 223 -1.29 -5.03 21.07
CA SER A 223 -1.40 -4.92 19.61
C SER A 223 -2.79 -5.33 19.15
N ARG A 224 -3.28 -4.72 18.07
CA ARG A 224 -4.56 -5.08 17.48
C ARG A 224 -4.58 -4.90 15.98
N THR A 225 -5.28 -5.80 15.30
CA THR A 225 -5.64 -5.60 13.90
C THR A 225 -6.79 -4.58 13.81
N PRO A 226 -6.68 -3.51 13.00
CA PRO A 226 -7.75 -2.54 12.86
C PRO A 226 -8.99 -3.13 12.19
N GLY A 227 -10.17 -2.77 12.70
CA GLY A 227 -11.45 -3.06 12.06
C GLY A 227 -11.69 -2.24 10.79
N ARG A 228 -12.75 -2.59 10.03
CA ARG A 228 -13.10 -1.98 8.73
C ARG A 228 -13.22 -0.45 8.75
N SER A 229 -13.75 0.13 9.83
CA SER A 229 -13.94 1.59 9.97
C SER A 229 -12.64 2.38 10.08
N SER A 230 -11.53 1.75 10.47
CA SER A 230 -10.23 2.39 10.64
C SER A 230 -9.38 2.43 9.36
N ARG A 231 -9.88 1.92 8.22
CA ARG A 231 -9.11 1.75 6.97
C ARG A 231 -9.04 2.99 6.07
N ARG A 232 -9.72 4.08 6.44
CA ARG A 232 -9.61 5.39 5.75
C ARG A 232 -8.40 6.15 6.29
N LEU A 233 -7.22 5.71 5.89
CA LEU A 233 -5.96 6.34 6.25
C LEU A 233 -5.54 7.33 5.17
N THR A 234 -5.19 8.54 5.58
CA THR A 234 -4.50 9.50 4.71
C THR A 234 -3.01 9.30 4.89
N TRP A 235 -2.29 8.96 3.81
CA TRP A 235 -0.86 8.68 3.85
C TRP A 235 -0.07 9.86 3.31
N GLN A 236 1.13 10.07 3.84
CA GLN A 236 2.12 10.93 3.24
C GLN A 236 2.77 10.20 2.06
N SER A 237 2.82 10.83 0.88
CA SER A 237 3.60 10.29 -0.24
C SER A 237 5.09 10.46 0.04
N LEU A 238 5.88 9.50 -0.42
CA LEU A 238 7.34 9.56 -0.34
C LEU A 238 7.96 10.35 -1.50
N GLN A 239 7.19 10.53 -2.58
CA GLN A 239 7.59 11.38 -3.71
C GLN A 239 7.21 12.85 -3.44
N SER A 240 7.97 13.78 -4.02
CA SER A 240 7.51 15.16 -4.11
C SER A 240 6.20 15.19 -4.92
N ARG A 241 5.26 16.07 -4.56
CA ARG A 241 3.97 16.16 -5.26
C ARG A 241 4.14 16.40 -6.76
N ASP A 242 5.20 17.09 -7.15
CA ASP A 242 5.48 17.44 -8.54
C ASP A 242 5.99 16.23 -9.35
N ASP A 243 6.74 15.31 -8.74
CA ASP A 243 7.31 14.16 -9.46
C ASP A 243 6.26 13.06 -9.73
N ALA A 244 5.36 12.82 -8.77
CA ALA A 244 4.32 11.79 -8.88
C ALA A 244 3.26 12.09 -9.95
N GLU A 245 3.02 13.38 -10.26
CA GLU A 245 2.09 13.83 -11.30
C GLU A 245 2.77 14.00 -12.67
N ARG A 246 4.11 13.99 -12.73
CA ARG A 246 4.91 14.28 -13.93
C ARG A 246 5.52 13.05 -14.61
N LEU A 247 5.41 11.86 -14.04
CA LEU A 247 5.99 10.68 -14.67
C LEU A 247 5.37 10.48 -16.06
N PRO A 248 6.19 10.55 -17.13
CA PRO A 248 5.68 10.44 -18.48
C PRO A 248 5.13 9.02 -18.67
N LEU A 249 3.81 8.96 -18.89
CA LEU A 249 3.18 7.76 -19.42
C LEU A 249 3.60 7.65 -20.88
N THR A 250 4.22 6.53 -21.25
CA THR A 250 4.53 6.26 -22.66
C THR A 250 3.21 6.19 -23.41
N GLU A 251 2.97 7.13 -24.32
CA GLU A 251 1.84 7.05 -25.24
C GLU A 251 2.16 5.97 -26.27
N LEU A 252 1.49 4.82 -26.17
CA LEU A 252 1.51 3.82 -27.23
C LEU A 252 0.80 4.44 -28.44
N HIS A 253 1.60 4.92 -29.40
CA HIS A 253 1.09 5.30 -30.70
C HIS A 253 0.73 4.01 -31.42
N LEU A 254 -0.57 3.75 -31.55
CA LEU A 254 -1.07 2.73 -32.47
C LEU A 254 -0.78 3.24 -33.88
N THR A 255 0.22 2.67 -34.54
CA THR A 255 0.36 2.82 -36.00
C THR A 255 -0.66 1.90 -36.65
N ASP A 256 -1.49 2.47 -37.52
CA ASP A 256 -2.45 1.77 -38.38
C ASP A 256 -1.82 0.66 -39.22
#